data_AF-A0A9N9ERY3-F1
#
_entry.id   AF-A0A9N9ERY3-F1
#
_cell.length_a   1.000
_cell.length_b   1.000
_cell.length_c   1.000
_cell.angle_alpha   90.00
_cell.angle_beta   90.00
_cell.angle_gamma   90.00
#
_symmetry.space_group_name_H-M   'P 1'
#
loop_
_entity.id
_entity.type
_entity.pdbx_description
1 polymer ?
#
loop_
_entity_poly.entity_id
_entity_poly.type
_entity_poly.pdbx_seq_one_letter_code
_entity_poly.pdbx_strand_id
1 'polypeptide(L)'
;MPDLESLYTLHAYGKLSKVRFAASQQAYDSRITLFATGTWDEKKNNVLTLWKLEEIPISLRNLVPFSYENKIIAKIDHNGDVRDMQFINDSSDTQPKCLQVHQGKLLRHTDFSACDPLSLSFLNSFKVRTFSENKSAAATGMAIRPFNTAPDSEIASVGEDGRLVLFKLTDQSHYRIV
;
A
#
# COMPACT_ATOMS: atom_id res chain seq x y z
N MET A 1 7.91 -9.68 29.77
CA MET A 1 7.59 -8.60 28.82
C MET A 1 8.56 -8.73 27.66
N PRO A 2 8.14 -8.60 26.39
CA PRO A 2 9.11 -8.59 25.30
C PRO A 2 10.05 -7.39 25.51
N ASP A 3 11.36 -7.64 25.48
CA ASP A 3 12.36 -6.59 25.57
C ASP A 3 12.14 -5.58 24.46
N LEU A 4 11.92 -4.32 24.83
CA LEU A 4 11.89 -3.19 23.90
C LEU A 4 13.29 -2.83 23.37
N GLU A 5 14.33 -3.58 23.74
CA GLU A 5 15.73 -3.33 23.36
C GLU A 5 15.99 -3.38 21.85
N SER A 6 15.04 -3.87 21.05
CA SER A 6 15.12 -3.84 19.58
C SER A 6 14.21 -2.80 18.91
N LEU A 7 13.79 -1.74 19.62
CA LEU A 7 13.03 -0.65 19.01
C LEU A 7 13.94 0.21 18.14
N TYR A 8 13.76 0.13 16.82
CA TYR A 8 14.43 0.97 15.85
C TYR A 8 13.46 2.03 15.31
N THR A 9 13.86 3.30 15.36
CA THR A 9 13.09 4.41 14.79
C THR A 9 13.81 4.97 13.57
N LEU A 10 13.06 5.17 12.48
CA LEU A 10 13.54 5.85 11.28
C LEU A 10 12.68 7.09 11.05
N HIS A 11 13.33 8.22 10.75
CA HIS A 11 12.61 9.40 10.28
C HIS A 11 12.18 9.18 8.82
N ALA A 12 10.90 8.89 8.60
CA ALA A 12 10.33 8.87 7.26
C ALA A 12 10.20 10.30 6.73
N TYR A 13 10.24 10.47 5.40
CA TYR A 13 10.32 11.77 4.70
C TYR A 13 9.01 12.59 4.76
N GLY A 14 8.39 12.72 5.93
CA GLY A 14 7.12 13.43 6.13
C GLY A 14 6.28 12.82 7.25
N LYS A 15 5.11 13.41 7.49
CA LYS A 15 4.14 12.87 8.44
C LYS A 15 3.47 11.64 7.84
N LEU A 16 3.56 10.49 8.52
CA LEU A 16 2.94 9.25 8.05
C LEU A 16 1.49 9.14 8.53
N SER A 17 0.57 8.79 7.62
CA SER A 17 -0.86 8.56 7.93
C SER A 17 -1.25 7.09 7.91
N LYS A 18 -0.49 6.26 7.18
CA LYS A 18 -0.77 4.85 6.94
C LYS A 18 0.50 4.03 6.82
N VAL A 19 0.43 2.80 7.33
CA VAL A 19 1.43 1.73 7.18
C VAL A 19 0.71 0.41 6.92
N ARG A 20 1.21 -0.40 5.97
CA ARG A 20 0.66 -1.73 5.65
C ARG A 20 1.79 -2.69 5.33
N PHE A 21 1.74 -3.92 5.84
CA PHE A 21 2.63 -5.00 5.41
C PHE A 21 2.07 -5.67 4.15
N ALA A 22 2.95 -6.10 3.24
CA ALA A 22 2.57 -6.93 2.10
C ALA A 22 2.48 -8.39 2.57
N ALA A 23 1.28 -8.96 2.57
CA ALA A 23 1.07 -10.32 3.08
C ALA A 23 1.62 -11.43 2.15
N SER A 24 1.68 -11.19 0.83
CA SER A 24 1.95 -12.23 -0.16
C SER A 24 3.43 -12.64 -0.31
N GLN A 25 4.40 -11.78 0.02
CA GLN A 25 5.83 -12.08 -0.18
C GLN A 25 6.55 -12.63 1.06
N GLN A 26 5.94 -12.56 2.24
CA GLN A 26 6.55 -13.07 3.48
C GLN A 26 6.61 -14.60 3.55
N ALA A 27 5.93 -15.31 2.64
CA ALA A 27 5.90 -16.77 2.59
C ALA A 27 7.10 -17.40 1.84
N TYR A 28 7.82 -16.64 1.00
CA TYR A 28 8.87 -17.18 0.13
C TYR A 28 10.30 -16.92 0.62
N ASP A 29 10.51 -15.79 1.32
CA ASP A 29 11.77 -15.50 2.02
C ASP A 29 11.46 -14.84 3.37
N SER A 30 11.58 -15.61 4.45
CA SER A 30 11.31 -15.13 5.81
C SER A 30 12.24 -14.01 6.28
N ARG A 31 13.32 -13.73 5.53
CA ARG A 31 14.30 -12.68 5.83
C ARG A 31 13.94 -11.34 5.21
N ILE A 32 12.96 -11.31 4.31
CA ILE A 32 12.51 -10.08 3.65
C ILE A 32 11.08 -9.78 4.08
N THR A 33 10.88 -8.57 4.57
CA THR A 33 9.56 -8.02 4.86
C THR A 33 9.33 -6.79 4.01
N LEU A 34 8.24 -6.79 3.23
CA LEU A 34 7.80 -5.62 2.50
C LEU A 34 6.68 -4.91 3.24
N PHE A 35 6.75 -3.58 3.24
CA PHE A 35 5.67 -2.74 3.76
C PHE A 35 5.61 -1.42 3.01
N ALA A 36 4.42 -0.81 2.96
CA ALA A 36 4.21 0.50 2.37
C ALA A 36 3.85 1.52 3.44
N THR A 37 4.24 2.78 3.20
CA THR A 37 3.82 3.95 4.00
C THR A 37 3.18 5.00 3.09
N GLY A 38 2.22 5.75 3.62
CA GLY A 38 1.63 6.91 2.97
C GLY A 38 1.75 8.16 3.83
N THR A 39 2.07 9.31 3.23
CA THR A 39 2.15 10.58 3.94
C THR A 39 0.83 11.37 3.93
N TRP A 40 0.71 12.34 4.82
CA TRP A 40 -0.37 13.33 4.85
C TRP A 40 0.16 14.69 5.27
N ASP A 41 -0.62 15.75 5.03
CA ASP A 41 -0.31 17.12 5.48
C ASP A 41 1.04 17.66 4.97
N GLU A 42 1.45 17.21 3.78
CA GLU A 42 2.61 17.73 3.08
C GLU A 42 2.24 18.91 2.16
N LYS A 43 3.13 19.90 2.06
CA LYS A 43 2.85 21.18 1.35
C LYS A 43 2.67 21.06 -0.16
N LYS A 44 3.22 20.00 -0.78
CA LYS A 44 3.20 19.80 -2.24
C LYS A 44 2.39 18.55 -2.59
N ASN A 45 3.08 17.43 -2.72
CA ASN A 45 2.50 16.12 -2.93
C ASN A 45 2.81 15.27 -1.71
N ASN A 46 1.84 14.45 -1.32
CA ASN A 46 2.11 13.33 -0.43
C ASN A 46 2.78 12.21 -1.23
N VAL A 47 3.28 11.19 -0.54
CA VAL A 47 4.04 10.12 -1.17
C VAL A 47 3.57 8.78 -0.62
N LEU A 48 3.37 7.81 -1.52
CA LEU A 48 3.42 6.40 -1.15
C LEU A 48 4.85 5.90 -1.31
N THR A 49 5.36 5.19 -0.31
CA THR A 49 6.70 4.60 -0.34
C THR A 49 6.58 3.10 -0.07
N LEU A 50 7.22 2.28 -0.92
CA LEU A 50 7.43 0.86 -0.63
C LEU A 50 8.82 0.66 -0.03
N TRP A 51 8.84 -0.08 1.07
CA TRP A 51 10.03 -0.38 1.84
C TRP A 51 10.31 -1.88 1.81
N LYS A 52 11.61 -2.21 1.74
CA LYS A 52 12.17 -3.54 2.00
C LYS A 52 12.88 -3.50 3.35
N LEU A 53 12.44 -4.34 4.26
CA LEU A 53 13.18 -4.68 5.47
C LEU A 53 13.88 -6.01 5.19
N GLU A 54 15.20 -6.04 5.25
CA GLU A 54 16.02 -7.21 4.96
C GLU A 54 16.84 -7.58 6.19
N GLU A 55 16.74 -8.83 6.63
CA GLU A 55 17.48 -9.33 7.78
C GLU A 55 18.98 -9.41 7.46
N ILE A 56 19.79 -8.79 8.32
CA ILE A 56 21.23 -8.78 8.19
C ILE A 56 21.76 -10.18 8.54
N PRO A 57 22.65 -10.76 7.70
CA PRO A 57 23.24 -12.06 7.97
C PRO A 57 23.85 -12.13 9.37
N ILE A 58 23.67 -13.27 10.04
CA ILE A 58 24.13 -13.48 11.42
C ILE A 58 25.62 -13.14 11.59
N SER A 59 26.44 -13.46 10.58
CA SER A 59 27.89 -13.16 10.56
C SER A 59 28.22 -11.67 10.63
N LEU A 60 27.29 -10.79 10.25
CA LEU A 60 27.48 -9.34 10.21
C LEU A 60 26.74 -8.62 11.33
N ARG A 61 25.91 -9.29 12.14
CA ARG A 61 25.11 -8.65 13.20
C ARG A 61 25.94 -8.00 14.28
N ASN A 62 27.15 -8.49 14.54
CA ASN A 62 28.06 -7.88 15.52
C ASN A 62 28.67 -6.55 15.04
N LEU A 63 28.51 -6.21 13.75
CA LEU A 63 29.05 -5.00 13.13
C LEU A 63 28.01 -3.88 13.00
N VAL A 64 26.75 -4.17 13.29
CA VAL A 64 25.64 -3.23 13.11
C VAL A 64 24.75 -3.23 14.35
N PRO A 65 24.21 -2.07 14.75
CA PRO A 65 23.37 -1.96 15.93
C PRO A 65 22.00 -2.65 15.79
N PHE A 66 21.60 -3.03 14.57
CA PHE A 66 20.27 -3.59 14.28
C PHE A 66 20.38 -4.84 13.42
N SER A 67 19.46 -5.78 13.59
CA SER A 67 19.42 -7.04 12.81
C SER A 67 18.79 -6.88 11.42
N TYR A 68 18.37 -5.66 11.04
CA TYR A 68 17.67 -5.43 9.78
C TYR A 68 18.16 -4.15 9.10
N GLU A 69 18.17 -4.18 7.78
CA GLU A 69 18.44 -3.03 6.91
C GLU A 69 17.12 -2.58 6.25
N ASN A 70 16.81 -1.28 6.33
CA ASN A 70 15.65 -0.68 5.68
C ASN A 70 16.07 -0.04 4.35
N LYS A 71 15.42 -0.43 3.25
CA LYS A 71 15.65 0.13 1.92
C LYS A 71 14.34 0.62 1.33
N ILE A 72 14.36 1.79 0.70
CA ILE A 72 13.26 2.23 -0.15
C ILE A 72 13.40 1.52 -1.48
N ILE A 73 12.36 0.78 -1.88
CA ILE A 73 12.30 0.12 -3.19
C ILE A 73 11.70 1.07 -4.22
N ALA A 74 10.67 1.82 -3.82
CA ALA A 74 9.98 2.73 -4.73
C ALA A 74 9.23 3.84 -4.00
N LYS A 75 8.98 4.93 -4.72
CA LYS A 75 8.17 6.07 -4.29
C LYS A 75 7.25 6.52 -5.43
N ILE A 76 6.04 6.95 -5.08
CA ILE A 76 5.11 7.56 -6.02
C ILE A 76 4.41 8.75 -5.39
N ASP A 77 4.37 9.84 -6.16
CA ASP A 77 3.64 11.04 -5.77
C ASP A 77 2.13 10.73 -5.68
N HIS A 78 1.54 11.24 -4.61
CA HIS A 78 0.13 11.18 -4.31
C HIS A 78 -0.40 12.60 -4.15
N ASN A 79 -1.35 12.97 -5.01
CA ASN A 79 -2.03 14.26 -4.88
C ASN A 79 -2.93 14.23 -3.64
N GLY A 80 -2.86 15.22 -2.75
CA GLY A 80 -3.61 15.22 -1.49
C GLY A 80 -3.23 14.10 -0.51
N ASP A 81 -3.91 13.99 0.61
CA ASP A 81 -3.53 13.05 1.69
C ASP A 81 -3.75 11.59 1.31
N VAL A 82 -2.82 10.71 1.71
CA VAL A 82 -3.07 9.26 1.68
C VAL A 82 -4.03 8.92 2.83
N ARG A 83 -5.32 8.75 2.51
CA ARG A 83 -6.36 8.50 3.52
C ARG A 83 -6.45 7.03 3.92
N ASP A 84 -6.35 6.11 2.96
CA ASP A 84 -6.20 4.68 3.23
C ASP A 84 -5.49 3.96 2.07
N MET A 85 -4.91 2.79 2.35
CA MET A 85 -4.27 1.93 1.36
C MET A 85 -4.25 0.46 1.82
N GLN A 86 -4.19 -0.46 0.86
CA GLN A 86 -4.15 -1.91 1.08
C GLN A 86 -3.29 -2.60 0.00
N PHE A 87 -2.58 -3.67 0.36
CA PHE A 87 -1.96 -4.55 -0.63
C PHE A 87 -3.01 -5.46 -1.27
N ILE A 88 -2.94 -5.66 -2.58
CA ILE A 88 -3.70 -6.70 -3.27
C ILE A 88 -2.85 -7.96 -3.28
N ASN A 89 -3.37 -9.04 -2.72
CA ASN A 89 -2.79 -10.37 -2.87
C ASN A 89 -3.30 -10.98 -4.18
N ASP A 90 -2.65 -10.66 -5.30
CA ASP A 90 -2.84 -11.47 -6.51
C ASP A 90 -2.08 -12.77 -6.35
N SER A 91 -2.80 -13.88 -6.23
CA SER A 91 -2.22 -15.21 -6.03
C SER A 91 -1.31 -15.69 -7.19
N SER A 92 -1.36 -15.02 -8.35
CA SER A 92 -0.59 -15.37 -9.55
C SER A 92 0.72 -14.60 -9.70
N ASP A 93 0.89 -13.47 -9.00
CA ASP A 93 1.91 -12.50 -9.36
C ASP A 93 3.03 -12.43 -8.31
N THR A 94 4.26 -12.51 -8.81
CA THR A 94 5.48 -12.44 -8.00
C THR A 94 5.78 -11.02 -7.50
N GLN A 95 5.07 -10.00 -8.00
CA GLN A 95 5.27 -8.60 -7.63
C GLN A 95 4.16 -8.09 -6.70
N PRO A 96 4.49 -7.29 -5.67
CA PRO A 96 3.50 -6.76 -4.76
C PRO A 96 2.63 -5.74 -5.50
N LYS A 97 1.32 -5.73 -5.27
CA LYS A 97 0.41 -4.72 -5.82
C LYS A 97 -0.21 -3.91 -4.69
N CYS A 98 -0.38 -2.61 -4.86
CA CYS A 98 -0.95 -1.73 -3.84
C CYS A 98 -2.15 -0.95 -4.39
N LEU A 99 -3.21 -0.87 -3.59
CA LEU A 99 -4.36 -0.01 -3.80
C LEU A 99 -4.35 1.15 -2.81
N GLN A 100 -4.70 2.34 -3.27
CA GLN A 100 -4.88 3.51 -2.40
C GLN A 100 -6.15 4.28 -2.73
N VAL A 101 -6.61 5.04 -1.74
CA VAL A 101 -7.78 5.91 -1.84
C VAL A 101 -7.37 7.36 -2.01
N HIS A 102 -7.87 8.01 -3.07
CA HIS A 102 -7.57 9.40 -3.43
C HIS A 102 -8.84 10.13 -3.90
N GLN A 103 -9.27 11.22 -3.25
CA GLN A 103 -10.30 12.16 -3.75
C GLN A 103 -11.42 11.53 -4.61
N GLY A 104 -12.22 10.60 -4.08
CA GLY A 104 -13.27 9.97 -4.89
C GLY A 104 -12.89 8.63 -5.53
N LYS A 105 -11.60 8.38 -5.74
CA LYS A 105 -11.05 7.35 -6.61
C LYS A 105 -10.25 6.29 -5.85
N LEU A 106 -10.19 5.11 -6.45
CA LEU A 106 -9.27 4.03 -6.10
C LEU A 106 -8.19 3.97 -7.16
N LEU A 107 -6.93 3.91 -6.74
CA LEU A 107 -5.77 3.88 -7.62
C LEU A 107 -5.04 2.54 -7.42
N ARG A 108 -4.77 1.79 -8.50
CA ARG A 108 -4.01 0.53 -8.48
C ARG A 108 -2.61 0.74 -9.03
N HIS A 109 -1.62 0.34 -8.22
CA HIS A 109 -0.20 0.31 -8.57
C HIS A 109 0.27 -1.14 -8.61
N THR A 110 0.88 -1.55 -9.72
CA THR A 110 1.21 -2.97 -9.93
C THR A 110 2.67 -3.26 -10.23
N ASP A 111 3.47 -2.26 -10.58
CA ASP A 111 4.86 -2.50 -10.97
C ASP A 111 5.80 -1.84 -9.96
N PHE A 112 6.29 -2.64 -9.00
CA PHE A 112 7.45 -2.30 -8.19
C PHE A 112 8.66 -2.99 -8.81
N SER A 113 9.12 -2.50 -9.97
CA SER A 113 10.27 -3.08 -10.66
C SER A 113 11.53 -2.97 -9.81
N ALA A 114 12.17 -4.11 -9.53
CA ALA A 114 13.44 -4.16 -8.79
C ALA A 114 14.66 -3.69 -9.62
N CYS A 115 14.51 -3.50 -10.93
CA CYS A 115 15.60 -3.08 -11.82
C CYS A 115 15.75 -1.57 -11.97
N ASP A 116 14.78 -0.78 -11.48
CA ASP A 116 14.85 0.66 -11.47
C ASP A 116 14.19 1.18 -10.18
N PRO A 117 14.96 1.54 -9.14
CA PRO A 117 14.46 1.87 -7.79
C PRO A 117 13.57 3.14 -7.72
N LEU A 118 13.10 3.64 -8.87
CA LEU A 118 12.46 4.94 -9.04
C LEU A 118 11.22 4.93 -9.94
N SER A 119 10.86 3.84 -10.63
CA SER A 119 9.69 3.85 -11.53
C SER A 119 8.60 2.88 -11.08
N LEU A 120 7.65 3.43 -10.30
CA LEU A 120 6.33 2.83 -10.10
C LEU A 120 5.45 3.17 -11.29
N SER A 121 4.98 2.16 -12.04
CA SER A 121 4.02 2.38 -13.10
C SER A 121 2.61 2.48 -12.52
N PHE A 122 1.94 3.60 -12.80
CA PHE A 122 0.52 3.77 -12.50
C PHE A 122 -0.28 3.05 -13.58
N LEU A 123 -0.84 1.89 -13.26
CA LEU A 123 -1.46 1.05 -14.28
C LEU A 123 -2.94 1.39 -14.47
N ASN A 124 -3.68 1.81 -13.44
CA ASN A 124 -5.09 2.20 -13.59
C ASN A 124 -5.65 3.11 -12.47
N SER A 125 -6.46 4.12 -12.83
CA SER A 125 -7.37 4.82 -11.90
C SER A 125 -8.78 4.31 -12.09
N PHE A 126 -9.41 3.90 -11.00
CA PHE A 126 -10.82 3.56 -10.98
C PHE A 126 -11.57 4.65 -10.23
N LYS A 127 -12.48 5.31 -10.93
CA LYS A 127 -13.44 6.20 -10.26
C LYS A 127 -14.47 5.31 -9.57
N VAL A 128 -14.23 4.98 -8.31
CA VAL A 128 -15.17 4.19 -7.48
C VAL A 128 -16.41 5.01 -7.09
N ARG A 129 -16.44 6.32 -7.41
CA ARG A 129 -17.58 7.20 -7.10
C ARG A 129 -18.04 8.09 -8.25
N THR A 130 -19.33 8.03 -8.52
CA THR A 130 -20.12 9.14 -9.05
C THR A 130 -20.84 9.80 -7.88
N PHE A 131 -20.41 11.02 -7.53
CA PHE A 131 -21.14 11.83 -6.56
C PHE A 131 -22.55 12.11 -7.09
N SER A 132 -23.56 12.15 -6.20
CA SER A 132 -24.78 12.90 -6.52
C SER A 132 -24.37 14.33 -6.82
N GLU A 133 -24.98 14.93 -7.83
CA GLU A 133 -24.54 16.06 -8.67
C GLU A 133 -23.84 17.28 -8.03
N ASN A 134 -23.77 17.42 -6.69
CA ASN A 134 -23.37 18.67 -6.05
C ASN A 134 -22.37 18.61 -4.88
N LYS A 135 -21.78 17.47 -4.49
CA LYS A 135 -20.77 17.45 -3.39
C LYS A 135 -19.62 16.47 -3.61
N SER A 136 -18.38 16.97 -3.54
CA SER A 136 -17.17 16.17 -3.43
C SER A 136 -17.00 15.70 -1.98
N ALA A 137 -17.13 14.40 -1.72
CA ALA A 137 -16.87 13.79 -0.42
C ALA A 137 -15.69 12.81 -0.52
N ALA A 138 -14.72 12.89 0.38
CA ALA A 138 -13.54 12.03 0.32
C ALA A 138 -13.90 10.58 0.71
N ALA A 139 -13.10 9.61 0.25
CA ALA A 139 -13.18 8.24 0.77
C ALA A 139 -12.07 8.16 1.77
N THR A 140 -12.42 7.50 2.85
CA THR A 140 -11.65 7.57 4.07
C THR A 140 -11.19 6.18 4.49
N GLY A 141 -11.81 5.12 3.96
CA GLY A 141 -11.44 3.75 4.29
C GLY A 141 -11.72 2.77 3.15
N MET A 142 -10.97 1.69 3.18
CA MET A 142 -11.11 0.54 2.29
C MET A 142 -10.68 -0.75 3.00
N ALA A 143 -11.39 -1.83 2.71
CA ALA A 143 -11.02 -3.18 3.10
C ALA A 143 -11.04 -4.10 1.88
N ILE A 144 -10.07 -5.01 1.81
CA ILE A 144 -10.05 -6.10 0.83
C ILE A 144 -10.46 -7.36 1.57
N ARG A 145 -11.36 -8.15 0.99
CA ARG A 145 -11.78 -9.43 1.57
C ARG A 145 -10.57 -10.34 1.79
N PRO A 146 -10.32 -10.82 3.03
CA PRO A 146 -9.20 -11.70 3.31
C PRO A 146 -9.44 -13.10 2.73
N PHE A 147 -8.35 -13.83 2.47
CA PHE A 147 -8.36 -15.24 2.03
C PHE A 147 -9.25 -15.53 0.82
N ASN A 148 -9.33 -14.58 -0.11
CA ASN A 148 -10.09 -14.79 -1.32
C ASN A 148 -9.38 -15.83 -2.21
N THR A 149 -10.04 -16.95 -2.47
CA THR A 149 -9.53 -18.03 -3.34
C THR A 149 -9.85 -17.78 -4.81
N ALA A 150 -10.67 -16.76 -5.12
CA ALA A 150 -10.94 -16.32 -6.47
C ALA A 150 -9.86 -15.31 -6.92
N PRO A 151 -9.54 -15.26 -8.23
CA PRO A 151 -8.51 -14.34 -8.76
C PRO A 151 -8.88 -12.87 -8.54
N ASP A 152 -10.18 -12.56 -8.54
CA ASP A 152 -10.66 -11.20 -8.41
C ASP A 152 -10.82 -10.77 -6.95
N SER A 153 -10.26 -9.62 -6.57
CA SER A 153 -10.37 -9.09 -5.21
C SER A 153 -11.71 -8.37 -4.95
N GLU A 154 -12.45 -8.78 -3.92
CA GLU A 154 -13.62 -8.05 -3.43
C GLU A 154 -13.20 -6.96 -2.46
N ILE A 155 -13.72 -5.75 -2.66
CA ILE A 155 -13.29 -4.53 -1.99
C ILE A 155 -14.51 -3.77 -1.48
N ALA A 156 -14.49 -3.43 -0.20
CA ALA A 156 -15.42 -2.50 0.41
C ALA A 156 -14.75 -1.14 0.60
N SER A 157 -15.45 -0.05 0.27
CA SER A 157 -14.98 1.33 0.45
C SER A 157 -16.04 2.17 1.16
N VAL A 158 -15.59 3.10 1.99
CA VAL A 158 -16.43 4.03 2.76
C VAL A 158 -15.95 5.48 2.61
N GLY A 159 -16.86 6.43 2.78
CA GLY A 159 -16.55 7.85 2.66
C GLY A 159 -17.37 8.77 3.56
N GLU A 160 -16.99 10.05 3.53
CA GLU A 160 -17.64 11.12 4.30
C GLU A 160 -19.09 11.39 3.85
N ASP A 161 -19.50 10.86 2.69
CA ASP A 161 -20.88 10.86 2.20
C ASP A 161 -21.77 9.81 2.87
N GLY A 162 -21.23 9.02 3.80
CA GLY A 162 -21.97 7.99 4.53
C GLY A 162 -22.29 6.75 3.68
N ARG A 163 -21.70 6.62 2.49
CA ARG A 163 -21.94 5.48 1.59
C ARG A 163 -20.93 4.36 1.86
N LEU A 164 -21.43 3.13 1.78
CA LEU A 164 -20.63 1.91 1.70
C LEU A 164 -20.77 1.37 0.28
N VAL A 165 -19.64 1.13 -0.39
CA VAL A 165 -19.60 0.62 -1.76
C VAL A 165 -18.83 -0.69 -1.76
N LEU A 166 -19.48 -1.75 -2.26
CA LEU A 166 -18.86 -3.04 -2.51
C LEU A 166 -18.59 -3.18 -4.00
N PHE A 167 -17.37 -3.53 -4.36
CA PHE A 167 -17.01 -3.79 -5.76
C PHE A 167 -15.97 -4.88 -5.88
N LYS A 168 -15.93 -5.50 -7.05
CA LYS A 168 -15.01 -6.58 -7.38
C LYS A 168 -13.99 -6.09 -8.40
N LEU A 169 -12.70 -6.20 -8.08
CA LEU A 169 -11.59 -5.85 -8.97
C LEU A 169 -11.25 -7.07 -9.83
N THR A 170 -11.43 -6.92 -11.14
CA THR A 170 -11.07 -7.95 -12.13
C THR A 170 -9.86 -7.54 -12.95
N ASP A 171 -9.13 -8.51 -13.52
CA ASP A 171 -7.94 -8.24 -14.35
C ASP A 171 -8.24 -7.42 -15.61
N GLN A 172 -9.49 -7.40 -16.06
CA GLN A 172 -9.91 -6.68 -17.26
C GLN A 172 -10.30 -5.21 -17.03
N SER A 173 -9.81 -4.57 -15.97
CA SER A 173 -10.09 -3.14 -15.70
C SER A 173 -11.56 -2.82 -15.39
N HIS A 174 -12.41 -3.83 -15.23
CA HIS A 174 -13.83 -3.66 -14.95
C HIS A 174 -14.10 -3.89 -13.46
N TYR A 175 -14.76 -2.93 -12.82
CA TYR A 175 -15.35 -3.13 -11.51
C TYR A 175 -16.85 -3.40 -11.66
N ARG A 176 -17.35 -4.42 -10.96
CA ARG A 176 -18.79 -4.63 -10.79
C ARG A 176 -19.17 -4.16 -9.39
N ILE A 177 -20.04 -3.16 -9.30
CA ILE A 177 -20.72 -2.82 -8.05
C ILE A 177 -21.74 -3.95 -7.79
N VAL A 178 -21.66 -4.55 -6.61
CA VAL A 178 -22.61 -5.60 -6.16
C VAL A 178 -23.66 -4.97 -5.27
#